data_AF-A0A7G1IKQ1-F1
#
_entry.id   AF-A0A7G1IKQ1-F1
#
_cell.length_a   1.000
_cell.length_b   1.000
_cell.length_c   1.000
_cell.angle_alpha   90.00
_cell.angle_beta   90.00
_cell.angle_gamma   90.00
#
_symmetry.space_group_name_H-M   'P 1'
#
loop_
_entity.id
_entity.type
_entity.pdbx_description
1 polymer ?
#
loop_
_entity_poly.entity_id
_entity_poly.type
_entity_poly.pdbx_seq_one_letter_code
_entity_poly.pdbx_strand_id
1 'polypeptide(L)'
;MVLLDEAYVEFAAPKHRTDASALLARFPNVLVVRTFSKAYGLAGLRIGYGLAAAELAAAMWAQQLPFGMAGTGLLAVAASYEAEDQLAHRVRLITAERRYLQQQLSAMGIFTTDAHANFMYLPSRVGDGMKFSPGPACRSGCTRTAVRG
;
A
#
# COMPACT_ATOMS: atom_id res chain seq x y z
N MET A 1 -16.85 -10.01 14.72
CA MET A 1 -15.47 -9.50 14.70
C MET A 1 -15.33 -8.55 13.52
N VAL A 2 -14.57 -7.47 13.66
CA VAL A 2 -14.25 -6.54 12.57
C VAL A 2 -12.76 -6.59 12.30
N LEU A 3 -12.36 -6.76 11.04
CA LEU A 3 -10.97 -6.73 10.60
C LEU A 3 -10.70 -5.37 9.96
N LEU A 4 -9.74 -4.63 10.50
CA LEU A 4 -9.25 -3.37 9.93
C LEU A 4 -7.90 -3.62 9.25
N ASP A 5 -7.88 -3.58 7.92
CA ASP A 5 -6.66 -3.73 7.14
C ASP A 5 -5.95 -2.38 6.94
N GLU A 6 -4.83 -2.21 7.63
CA GLU A 6 -3.98 -1.02 7.59
C GLU A 6 -2.72 -1.24 6.73
N ALA A 7 -2.77 -2.09 5.70
CA ALA A 7 -1.60 -2.38 4.85
C ALA A 7 -0.95 -1.16 4.15
N TYR A 8 -1.64 -0.03 4.10
CA TYR A 8 -1.15 1.21 3.46
C TYR A 8 -1.11 2.42 4.41
N VAL A 9 -1.26 2.20 5.73
CA VAL A 9 -1.38 3.29 6.72
C VAL A 9 -0.18 4.23 6.73
N GLU A 10 1.01 3.74 6.40
CA GLU A 10 2.23 4.55 6.32
C GLU A 10 2.13 5.66 5.26
N PHE A 11 1.39 5.44 4.16
CA PHE A 11 1.18 6.41 3.08
C PHE A 11 0.01 7.37 3.36
N ALA A 12 -0.87 7.04 4.30
CA ALA A 12 -1.97 7.90 4.69
C ALA A 12 -1.46 9.12 5.48
N ALA A 13 -1.99 10.32 5.18
CA ALA A 13 -1.68 11.50 5.98
C ALA A 13 -2.26 11.35 7.40
N PRO A 14 -1.67 11.99 8.43
CA PRO A 14 -2.06 11.78 9.84
C PRO A 14 -3.57 11.90 10.10
N LYS A 15 -4.23 12.87 9.44
CA LYS A 15 -5.68 13.11 9.55
C LYS A 15 -6.58 11.98 9.03
N HIS A 16 -6.03 11.05 8.23
CA HIS A 16 -6.73 9.88 7.70
C HIS A 16 -6.32 8.58 8.40
N ARG A 17 -5.41 8.65 9.37
CA ARG A 17 -4.98 7.47 10.14
C ARG A 17 -5.95 7.24 11.30
N THR A 18 -6.24 5.97 11.56
CA THR A 18 -7.01 5.58 12.73
C THR A 18 -6.07 5.41 13.91
N ASP A 19 -6.47 5.88 15.09
CA ASP A 19 -5.77 5.52 16.33
C ASP A 19 -6.16 4.10 16.72
N ALA A 20 -5.31 3.14 16.36
CA ALA A 20 -5.50 1.73 16.69
C ALA A 20 -5.63 1.50 18.20
N SER A 21 -4.94 2.28 19.04
CA SER A 21 -5.01 2.10 20.50
C SER A 21 -6.37 2.51 21.05
N ALA A 22 -6.86 3.68 20.65
CA ALA A 22 -8.19 4.15 21.03
C ALA A 22 -9.30 3.23 20.48
N LEU A 23 -9.11 2.69 19.27
CA LEU A 23 -10.05 1.77 18.65
C LEU A 23 -10.16 0.45 19.42
N LEU A 24 -9.02 -0.15 19.78
CA LEU A 24 -8.96 -1.40 20.53
C LEU A 24 -9.45 -1.24 21.97
N ALA A 25 -9.23 -0.08 22.59
CA ALA A 25 -9.77 0.23 23.91
C ALA A 25 -11.32 0.33 23.90
N ARG A 26 -11.91 0.80 22.80
CA ARG A 26 -13.36 0.97 22.66
C ARG A 26 -14.06 -0.28 22.15
N PHE A 27 -13.42 -1.07 21.30
CA PHE A 27 -14.04 -2.20 20.61
C PHE A 27 -13.16 -3.47 20.71
N PRO A 28 -13.42 -4.36 21.69
CA PRO A 28 -12.60 -5.56 21.89
C PRO A 28 -12.75 -6.61 20.77
N ASN A 29 -13.73 -6.44 19.88
CA ASN A 29 -13.98 -7.31 18.73
C ASN A 29 -13.27 -6.86 17.44
N VAL A 30 -12.37 -5.87 17.51
CA VAL A 30 -11.58 -5.37 16.38
C VAL A 30 -10.20 -6.03 16.34
N LEU A 31 -9.78 -6.43 15.15
CA LEU A 31 -8.41 -6.84 14.83
C LEU A 31 -7.85 -5.88 13.77
N VAL A 32 -6.78 -5.17 14.10
CA VAL A 32 -6.05 -4.32 13.14
C VAL A 32 -4.89 -5.12 12.57
N VAL A 33 -4.72 -5.16 11.25
CA VAL A 33 -3.59 -5.86 10.61
C VAL A 33 -2.71 -4.89 9.83
N ARG A 34 -1.41 -5.11 9.91
CA ARG A 34 -0.37 -4.32 9.22
C ARG A 34 0.64 -5.23 8.55
N THR A 35 1.36 -4.69 7.57
CA THR A 35 2.33 -5.46 6.79
C THR A 35 3.63 -4.70 6.56
N PHE A 36 4.73 -5.44 6.55
CA PHE A 36 6.03 -4.92 6.10
C PHE A 36 6.20 -4.97 4.58
N SER A 37 5.19 -5.43 3.83
CA SER A 37 5.29 -5.64 2.39
C SER A 37 5.33 -4.34 1.57
N LYS A 38 4.77 -3.24 2.09
CA LYS A 38 4.54 -2.02 1.32
C LYS A 38 5.61 -0.98 1.61
N ALA A 39 5.42 -0.17 2.65
CA ALA A 39 6.33 0.93 2.95
C ALA A 39 7.75 0.44 3.27
N TYR A 40 7.86 -0.68 4.01
CA TYR A 40 9.13 -1.27 4.42
C TYR A 40 9.85 -2.07 3.31
N GLY A 41 9.20 -2.32 2.17
CA GLY A 41 9.83 -3.01 1.03
C GLY A 41 10.12 -4.50 1.24
N LEU A 42 9.61 -5.12 2.31
CA LEU A 42 9.85 -6.53 2.64
C LEU A 42 8.81 -7.47 2.03
N ALA A 43 8.32 -7.15 0.83
CA ALA A 43 7.25 -7.91 0.17
C ALA A 43 7.59 -9.39 -0.01
N GLY A 44 8.86 -9.74 -0.25
CA GLY A 44 9.33 -11.11 -0.43
C GLY A 44 9.39 -11.94 0.87
N LEU A 45 9.47 -11.29 2.04
CA LEU A 45 9.61 -11.99 3.34
C LEU A 45 8.26 -12.34 3.99
N ARG A 46 7.15 -11.85 3.42
CA ARG A 46 5.77 -12.16 3.85
C ARG A 46 5.48 -11.88 5.33
N ILE A 47 5.99 -10.77 5.83
CA ILE A 47 5.85 -10.39 7.24
C ILE A 47 4.66 -9.45 7.45
N GLY A 48 3.86 -9.77 8.46
CA GLY A 48 2.77 -8.94 8.95
C GLY A 48 2.55 -9.15 10.44
N TYR A 49 1.77 -8.27 11.05
CA TYR A 49 1.41 -8.35 12.46
C TYR A 49 -0.03 -7.85 12.67
N GLY A 50 -0.63 -8.30 13.77
CA GLY A 50 -1.97 -7.91 14.19
C GLY A 50 -1.96 -7.23 15.57
N LEU A 51 -2.85 -6.27 15.76
CA LEU A 51 -3.14 -5.63 17.05
C LEU A 51 -4.61 -5.92 17.40
N ALA A 52 -4.86 -6.46 18.58
CA ALA A 52 -6.19 -6.82 19.06
C ALA A 52 -6.24 -6.77 20.60
N ALA A 53 -7.45 -6.79 21.16
CA ALA A 53 -7.64 -7.06 22.59
C ALA A 53 -7.07 -8.43 22.97
N ALA A 54 -6.62 -8.60 24.22
CA ALA A 54 -5.85 -9.75 24.67
C ALA A 54 -6.55 -11.09 24.41
N GLU A 55 -7.85 -11.16 24.67
CA GLU A 55 -8.66 -12.37 24.47
C GLU A 55 -8.75 -12.75 22.99
N LEU A 56 -8.96 -11.76 22.11
CA LEU A 56 -9.02 -11.98 20.67
C LEU A 56 -7.64 -12.34 20.10
N ALA A 57 -6.58 -11.66 20.56
CA ALA A 57 -5.22 -11.95 20.15
C ALA A 57 -4.82 -13.39 20.55
N ALA A 58 -5.15 -13.83 21.77
CA ALA A 58 -4.91 -15.19 22.23
C ALA A 58 -5.66 -16.22 21.38
N ALA A 59 -6.94 -15.96 21.07
CA ALA A 59 -7.74 -16.84 20.21
C ALA A 59 -7.15 -16.96 18.80
N MET A 60 -6.66 -15.85 18.21
CA MET A 60 -6.00 -15.87 16.90
C MET A 60 -4.65 -16.61 16.97
N TRP A 61 -3.85 -16.38 18.01
CA TRP A 61 -2.56 -17.04 18.19
C TRP A 61 -2.71 -18.56 18.31
N ALA A 62 -3.75 -19.03 18.99
CA ALA A 62 -4.05 -20.46 19.12
C ALA A 62 -4.37 -21.14 17.77
N GLN A 63 -4.80 -20.38 16.76
CA GLN A 63 -5.06 -20.87 15.40
C GLN A 63 -3.87 -20.69 14.45
N GLN A 64 -2.81 -20.00 14.90
CA GLN A 64 -1.64 -19.74 14.07
C GLN A 64 -0.78 -21.00 13.94
N LEU A 65 -0.23 -21.23 12.75
CA LEU A 65 0.74 -22.30 12.54
C LEU A 65 1.98 -22.07 13.41
N PRO A 66 2.52 -23.14 14.02
CA PRO A 66 3.80 -23.04 14.70
C PRO A 66 4.88 -22.62 13.70
N PHE A 67 5.75 -21.69 14.10
CA PHE A 67 6.85 -21.14 13.28
C PHE A 67 6.39 -20.40 12.00
N GLY A 68 5.37 -19.56 12.11
CA GLY A 68 4.85 -18.76 10.99
C GLY A 68 5.77 -17.69 10.39
N MET A 69 7.00 -17.53 10.89
CA MET A 69 7.99 -16.58 10.38
C MET A 69 9.40 -17.18 10.44
N ALA A 70 10.17 -17.04 9.36
CA ALA A 70 11.58 -17.41 9.36
C ALA A 70 12.42 -16.46 10.23
N GLY A 71 13.48 -16.96 10.86
CA GLY A 71 14.37 -16.15 11.71
C GLY A 71 15.03 -14.97 10.98
N THR A 72 15.29 -15.10 9.67
CA THR A 72 15.75 -14.00 8.83
C THR A 72 14.73 -12.86 8.71
N GLY A 73 13.44 -13.17 8.84
CA GLY A 73 12.37 -12.19 8.88
C GLY A 73 12.45 -11.29 10.11
N LEU A 74 12.79 -11.84 11.28
CA LEU A 74 12.96 -11.07 12.50
C LEU A 74 14.11 -10.05 12.37
N LEU A 75 15.24 -10.47 11.79
CA LEU A 75 16.37 -9.58 11.53
C LEU A 75 16.00 -8.46 10.55
N ALA A 76 15.26 -8.79 9.48
CA ALA A 76 14.79 -7.79 8.51
C ALA A 76 13.82 -6.78 9.14
N VAL A 77 12.95 -7.21 10.05
CA VAL A 77 12.05 -6.32 10.80
C VAL A 77 12.84 -5.39 11.72
N ALA A 78 13.80 -5.93 12.49
CA ALA A 78 14.65 -5.12 13.35
C ALA A 78 15.41 -4.04 12.56
N ALA A 79 16.10 -4.44 11.48
CA ALA A 79 16.79 -3.50 10.59
C ALA A 79 15.84 -2.48 9.94
N SER A 80 14.58 -2.85 9.70
CA SER A 80 13.58 -1.93 9.16
C SER A 80 13.17 -0.85 10.16
N TYR A 81 13.13 -1.15 11.46
CA TYR A 81 12.89 -0.17 12.51
C TYR A 81 14.09 0.77 12.70
N GLU A 82 15.32 0.27 12.58
CA GLU A 82 16.52 1.12 12.61
C GLU A 82 16.59 2.10 11.43
N ALA A 83 15.98 1.74 10.30
CA ALA A 83 15.96 2.55 9.07
C ALA A 83 14.71 3.46 8.95
N GLU A 84 14.08 3.85 10.05
CA GLU A 84 12.83 4.63 10.05
C GLU A 84 12.94 5.96 9.27
N ASP A 85 14.07 6.66 9.35
CA ASP A 85 14.28 7.91 8.61
C ASP A 85 14.27 7.70 7.09
N GLN A 86 14.89 6.61 6.64
CA GLN A 86 14.93 6.22 5.23
C GLN A 86 13.53 5.81 4.74
N LEU A 87 12.79 5.08 5.57
CA LEU A 87 11.39 4.74 5.33
C LEU A 87 10.54 6.01 5.18
N ALA A 88 10.63 6.94 6.14
CA ALA A 88 9.89 8.19 6.12
C ALA A 88 10.24 9.03 4.87
N HIS A 89 11.52 9.06 4.48
CA HIS A 89 11.96 9.71 3.24
C HIS A 89 11.31 9.09 2.00
N ARG A 90 11.34 7.75 1.86
CA ARG A 90 10.69 7.05 0.73
C ARG A 90 9.18 7.31 0.68
N VAL A 91 8.50 7.25 1.83
CA VAL A 91 7.06 7.53 1.92
C VAL A 91 6.75 8.96 1.47
N ARG A 92 7.55 9.95 1.88
CA ARG A 92 7.40 11.34 1.43
C ARG A 92 7.56 11.48 -0.08
N LEU A 93 8.58 10.84 -0.67
CA LEU A 93 8.80 10.85 -2.12
C LEU A 93 7.61 10.24 -2.88
N ILE A 94 7.20 9.02 -2.50
CA ILE A 94 6.08 8.32 -3.15
C ILE A 94 4.79 9.15 -3.06
N THR A 95 4.53 9.76 -1.91
CA THR A 95 3.33 10.58 -1.70
C THR A 95 3.39 11.90 -2.50
N ALA A 96 4.59 12.47 -2.69
CA ALA A 96 4.80 13.63 -3.55
C ALA A 96 4.57 13.29 -5.02
N GLU A 97 5.18 12.20 -5.52
CA GLU A 97 5.01 11.74 -6.90
C GLU A 97 3.55 11.42 -7.22
N ARG A 98 2.85 10.78 -6.30
CA ARG A 98 1.42 10.49 -6.47
C ARG A 98 0.58 11.77 -6.57
N ARG A 99 0.87 12.79 -5.76
CA ARG A 99 0.19 14.10 -5.86
C ARG A 99 0.50 14.79 -7.19
N TYR A 100 1.76 14.74 -7.62
CA TYR A 100 2.18 15.28 -8.91
C TYR A 100 1.43 14.59 -10.06
N LEU A 101 1.41 13.25 -10.07
CA LEU A 101 0.68 12.46 -11.07
C LEU A 101 -0.82 12.78 -11.07
N GLN A 102 -1.43 12.91 -9.89
CA GLN A 102 -2.84 13.30 -9.75
C GLN A 102 -3.12 14.68 -10.35
N GLN A 103 -2.24 15.66 -10.14
CA GLN A 103 -2.35 16.98 -10.74
C GLN A 103 -2.22 16.94 -12.27
N GLN A 104 -1.26 16.18 -12.80
CA GLN A 104 -1.08 16.04 -14.25
C GLN A 104 -2.29 15.37 -14.91
N LEU A 105 -2.83 14.31 -14.30
CA LEU A 105 -4.04 13.63 -14.78
C LEU A 105 -5.26 14.54 -14.74
N SER A 106 -5.41 15.33 -13.66
CA SER A 106 -6.47 16.33 -13.56
C SER A 106 -6.36 17.41 -14.64
N ALA A 107 -5.14 17.87 -14.96
CA ALA A 107 -4.91 18.85 -16.03
C ALA A 107 -5.29 18.29 -17.42
N MET A 108 -5.26 16.96 -17.59
CA MET A 108 -5.73 16.26 -18.79
C MET A 108 -7.24 15.93 -18.77
N GLY A 109 -7.99 16.38 -17.76
CA GLY A 109 -9.42 16.07 -17.61
C GLY A 109 -9.71 14.61 -17.23
N ILE A 110 -8.71 13.90 -16.70
CA ILE A 110 -8.83 12.52 -16.22
C ILE A 110 -9.14 12.56 -14.74
N PHE A 111 -10.32 12.04 -14.38
CA PHE A 111 -10.73 11.89 -12.99
C PHE A 111 -9.91 10.78 -12.30
N THR A 112 -9.60 11.00 -11.02
CA THR A 112 -8.86 10.08 -10.18
C THR A 112 -9.46 10.11 -8.77
N THR A 113 -9.37 9.01 -8.04
CA THR A 113 -9.83 8.98 -6.64
C THR A 113 -8.87 9.71 -5.72
N ASP A 114 -9.36 10.12 -4.54
CA ASP A 114 -8.48 10.64 -3.49
C ASP A 114 -7.68 9.47 -2.88
N ALA A 115 -6.46 9.28 -3.38
CA ALA A 115 -5.64 8.15 -3.01
C ALA A 115 -4.96 8.39 -1.65
N HIS A 116 -4.87 7.35 -0.82
CA HIS A 116 -4.11 7.35 0.43
C HIS A 116 -3.05 6.23 0.51
N ALA A 117 -2.81 5.52 -0.60
CA ALA A 117 -1.82 4.46 -0.75
C ALA A 117 -0.64 4.86 -1.66
N ASN A 118 0.27 3.91 -1.95
CA ASN A 118 1.36 4.07 -2.92
C ASN A 118 0.92 3.86 -4.38
N PHE A 119 -0.38 3.85 -4.65
CA PHE A 119 -0.98 3.75 -5.97
C PHE A 119 -2.23 4.62 -6.01
N MET A 120 -2.78 4.82 -7.20
CA MET A 120 -4.04 5.51 -7.43
C MET A 120 -4.90 4.69 -8.38
N TYR A 121 -6.21 4.78 -8.19
CA TYR A 121 -7.17 4.13 -9.07
C TYR A 121 -7.59 5.08 -10.18
N LEU A 122 -7.53 4.58 -11.42
CA LEU A 122 -8.05 5.27 -12.60
C LEU A 122 -9.31 4.53 -13.07
N PRO A 123 -10.50 5.12 -12.88
CA PRO A 123 -11.72 4.49 -13.39
C PRO A 123 -11.68 4.46 -14.91
N SER A 124 -11.94 3.28 -15.49
CA SER A 124 -12.17 3.17 -16.91
C SER A 124 -13.51 3.81 -17.25
N ARG A 125 -13.55 4.69 -18.26
CA ARG A 125 -14.80 5.18 -18.85
C ARG A 125 -15.43 4.07 -19.70
N VAL A 126 -15.99 3.05 -19.06
CA VAL A 126 -16.94 2.14 -19.73
C VAL A 126 -18.29 2.86 -19.72
N GLY A 127 -18.51 3.79 -20.66
CA GLY A 127 -19.76 4.53 -20.75
C GLY A 127 -19.78 5.69 -21.76
N ASP A 128 -18.74 6.51 -21.84
CA ASP A 128 -18.74 7.67 -22.76
C ASP A 128 -17.35 7.98 -23.34
N GLY A 129 -17.21 7.62 -24.62
CA GLY A 129 -16.57 8.41 -25.69
C GLY A 129 -15.10 8.82 -25.64
N MET A 130 -14.38 8.76 -24.51
CA MET A 130 -13.00 9.25 -24.44
C MET A 130 -12.02 8.07 -24.31
N LYS A 131 -11.53 7.61 -25.47
CA LYS A 131 -10.47 6.60 -25.56
C LYS A 131 -9.22 7.13 -24.86
N PHE A 132 -8.75 6.43 -23.82
CA PHE A 132 -7.39 6.62 -23.31
C PHE A 132 -6.43 6.29 -24.46
N SER A 133 -5.86 7.34 -25.06
CA SER A 133 -4.81 7.19 -26.06
C SER A 133 -3.51 7.11 -25.27
N PRO A 134 -2.79 5.98 -25.24
CA PRO A 134 -1.47 5.96 -24.64
C PRO A 134 -0.62 7.02 -25.37
N GLY A 135 -0.11 8.00 -24.63
CA GLY A 135 0.88 8.94 -25.14
C GLY A 135 2.08 8.18 -25.73
N PRO A 136 2.88 8.82 -26.60
CA PRO A 136 3.88 8.13 -27.39
C PRO A 136 4.79 7.32 -26.46
N ALA A 137 4.67 5.99 -26.56
CA ALA A 137 5.56 5.07 -25.89
C ALA A 137 6.99 5.49 -26.22
N CYS A 138 7.77 5.82 -25.20
CA CYS A 138 9.19 6.05 -25.33
C CYS A 138 9.80 4.75 -25.89
N ARG A 139 10.08 4.74 -27.20
CA ARG A 139 10.56 3.58 -27.94
C ARG A 139 12.01 3.30 -27.54
N SER A 140 12.22 2.41 -26.58
CA SER A 140 13.45 1.61 -26.57
C SER A 140 13.22 0.39 -27.45
N GLY A 141 13.71 0.45 -28.68
CA GLY A 141 14.05 -0.72 -29.50
C GLY A 141 12.89 -1.61 -29.96
N CYS A 142 12.20 -1.23 -31.03
CA CYS A 142 11.55 -2.22 -31.88
C CYS A 142 11.64 -1.75 -33.33
N THR A 143 12.43 -2.48 -34.11
CA THR A 143 12.76 -2.23 -35.51
C THR A 143 11.51 -2.21 -36.39
N ARG A 144 11.46 -1.21 -37.28
CA ARG A 144 10.47 -1.08 -38.36
C ARG A 144 10.77 -2.12 -39.43
N THR A 145 9.77 -2.90 -39.81
CA THR A 145 9.68 -3.43 -41.18
C THR A 145 8.25 -3.22 -41.66
N ALA A 146 8.09 -2.26 -42.56
CA ALA A 146 6.87 -2.07 -43.32
C ALA A 146 6.86 -3.08 -44.47
N VAL A 147 5.79 -3.84 -44.62
CA VAL A 147 5.47 -4.51 -45.88
C VAL A 147 4.07 -4.07 -46.28
N ARG A 148 4.00 -3.43 -47.44
CA ARG A 148 2.77 -3.08 -48.15
C ARG A 148 2.11 -4.35 -48.68
N GLY A 149 0.78 -4.38 -48.64
CA GLY A 149 -0.10 -5.35 -49.30
C GLY A 149 -1.54 -4.95 -49.05
#